data_AF-A0A161MCY9-F1
#
_entry.id   AF-A0A161MCY9-F1
#
_cell.length_a   1.000
_cell.length_b   1.000
_cell.length_c   1.000
_cell.angle_alpha   90.00
_cell.angle_beta   90.00
_cell.angle_gamma   90.00
#
_symmetry.space_group_name_H-M   'P 1'
#
loop_
_entity.id
_entity.type
_entity.pdbx_description
1 polymer ?
#
loop_
_entity_poly.entity_id
_entity_poly.type
_entity_poly.pdbx_seq_one_letter_code
_entity_poly.pdbx_strand_id
1 'polypeptide(L)'
;LLEFNFQSAPPSNRSSREEQLLLERKRLTTWGITSYELHPQSGKIVFPAASTLYQCVDNPHRNGPLFPAELRTGTDGAKLTPLICPSNPDLIAYVSNCDIWVSHETSGTSERLTYSHRGGRSLAEDPLSSGTPSYVIQEEFSRYQGCWWQPQSKDGLYRLLYEEVDDSEVKVYTFPSSTSLFNCDVEQYRFPRAGSPNSKSNLKLIELTVNENEVVRSRILELQ
;
A
#
# COMPACT_ATOMS: atom_id res chain seq x y z
N LEU A 1 19.74 -15.18 8.51
CA LEU A 1 20.09 -13.82 8.98
C LEU A 1 20.40 -13.00 7.73
N LEU A 2 19.50 -12.09 7.35
CA LEU A 2 19.73 -11.13 6.28
C LEU A 2 20.90 -10.23 6.72
N GLU A 3 21.91 -10.04 5.87
CA GLU A 3 23.03 -9.17 6.20
C GLU A 3 22.58 -7.70 6.32
N PHE A 4 23.21 -6.97 7.24
CA PHE A 4 23.04 -5.54 7.52
C PHE A 4 23.46 -4.59 6.37
N ASN A 5 23.75 -5.13 5.18
CA ASN A 5 24.15 -4.37 3.99
C ASN A 5 22.97 -3.85 3.16
N PHE A 6 21.73 -4.00 3.66
CA PHE A 6 20.64 -3.15 3.20
C PHE A 6 21.00 -1.70 3.48
N GLN A 7 20.63 -0.78 2.58
CA GLN A 7 20.71 0.66 2.86
C GLN A 7 20.07 0.91 4.22
N SER A 8 20.91 1.08 5.24
CA SER A 8 20.52 1.60 6.52
C SER A 8 20.06 3.02 6.21
N ALA A 9 18.74 3.19 6.16
CA ALA A 9 18.16 4.51 5.96
C ALA A 9 18.78 5.44 7.01
N PRO A 10 19.36 6.59 6.62
CA PRO A 10 19.81 7.58 7.58
C PRO A 10 18.62 8.03 8.45
N PRO A 11 18.88 8.56 9.65
CA PRO A 11 17.84 8.87 10.63
C PRO A 11 16.80 9.83 10.04
N SER A 12 15.52 9.48 10.20
CA SER A 12 14.30 10.31 10.15
C SER A 12 13.97 11.16 8.90
N ASN A 13 14.86 11.34 7.92
CA ASN A 13 14.66 12.36 6.85
C ASN A 13 14.32 11.81 5.45
N ARG A 14 13.97 10.52 5.30
CA ARG A 14 13.63 9.94 3.98
C ARG A 14 12.44 8.98 3.93
N SER A 15 11.71 8.76 5.03
CA SER A 15 10.41 8.07 4.95
C SER A 15 9.37 9.05 4.46
N SER A 16 8.54 8.62 3.52
CA SER A 16 7.38 9.40 3.07
C SER A 16 6.44 9.70 4.25
N ARG A 17 5.63 10.74 4.13
CA ARG A 17 4.65 11.12 5.17
C ARG A 17 3.68 9.98 5.43
N GLU A 18 3.24 9.29 4.38
CA GLU A 18 2.31 8.18 4.45
C GLU A 18 2.92 6.98 5.19
N GLU A 19 4.21 6.68 5.00
CA GLU A 19 4.92 5.66 5.78
C GLU A 19 5.05 6.05 7.25
N GLN A 20 5.40 7.30 7.55
CA GLN A 20 5.52 7.78 8.93
C GLN A 20 4.21 7.62 9.67
N LEU A 21 3.11 8.10 9.08
CA LEU A 21 1.77 7.98 9.67
C LEU A 21 1.33 6.52 9.84
N LEU A 22 1.68 5.63 8.89
CA LEU A 22 1.39 4.20 9.02
C LEU A 22 2.18 3.56 10.18
N LEU A 23 3.45 3.92 10.35
CA LEU A 23 4.29 3.41 11.44
C LEU A 23 3.80 3.90 12.81
N GLU A 24 3.41 5.17 12.91
CA GLU A 24 2.81 5.76 14.13
C GLU A 24 1.56 4.97 14.55
N ARG A 25 0.63 4.74 13.62
CA ARG A 25 -0.61 4.00 13.89
C ARG A 25 -0.37 2.54 14.27
N LYS A 26 0.64 1.91 13.66
CA LYS A 26 1.09 0.56 14.04
C LYS A 26 1.88 0.52 15.35
N ARG A 27 2.18 1.67 15.96
CA ARG A 27 3.01 1.82 17.17
C ARG A 27 4.40 1.22 17.01
N LEU A 28 4.97 1.33 15.81
CA LEU A 28 6.28 0.78 15.47
C LEU A 28 7.35 1.85 15.62
N THR A 29 8.26 1.64 16.59
CA THR A 29 9.39 2.54 16.87
C THR A 29 10.71 2.07 16.27
N THR A 30 10.72 0.85 15.70
CA THR A 30 11.92 0.21 15.16
C THR A 30 12.11 0.55 13.68
N TRP A 31 13.35 0.78 13.28
CA TRP A 31 13.73 1.03 11.90
C TRP A 31 14.01 -0.24 11.11
N GLY A 32 13.87 -0.18 9.79
CA GLY A 32 14.14 -1.29 8.87
C GLY A 32 12.87 -1.96 8.36
N ILE A 33 12.96 -3.27 8.09
CA ILE A 33 11.85 -4.07 7.57
C ILE A 33 10.89 -4.38 8.72
N THR A 34 9.72 -3.74 8.70
CA THR A 34 8.71 -3.88 9.77
C THR A 34 7.59 -4.86 9.44
N SER A 35 7.43 -5.21 8.17
CA SER A 35 6.44 -6.18 7.68
C SER A 35 6.92 -6.81 6.39
N TYR A 36 6.43 -8.01 6.10
CA TYR A 36 6.68 -8.72 4.85
C TYR A 36 5.45 -9.56 4.51
N GLU A 37 5.29 -9.85 3.23
CA GLU A 37 4.32 -10.77 2.66
C GLU A 37 5.07 -12.01 2.17
N LEU A 38 4.54 -13.20 2.43
CA LEU A 38 5.13 -14.48 2.02
C LEU A 38 4.11 -15.27 1.20
N HIS A 39 4.53 -15.74 0.03
CA HIS A 39 3.81 -16.74 -0.75
C HIS A 39 4.41 -18.13 -0.49
N PRO A 40 3.76 -19.00 0.32
CA PRO A 40 4.38 -20.22 0.83
C PRO A 40 4.82 -21.21 -0.25
N GLN A 41 4.06 -21.31 -1.34
CA GLN A 41 4.29 -22.30 -2.39
C GLN A 41 5.51 -21.98 -3.26
N SER A 42 5.79 -20.69 -3.48
CA SER A 42 6.97 -20.27 -4.26
C SER A 42 8.14 -19.83 -3.40
N GLY A 43 7.95 -19.68 -2.08
CA GLY A 43 8.96 -19.11 -1.18
C GLY A 43 9.24 -17.62 -1.43
N LYS A 44 8.38 -16.94 -2.19
CA LYS A 44 8.53 -15.52 -2.51
C LYS A 44 8.18 -14.66 -1.31
N ILE A 45 9.07 -13.75 -0.96
CA ILE A 45 8.91 -12.75 0.09
C ILE A 45 8.94 -11.38 -0.55
N VAL A 46 7.95 -10.53 -0.24
CA VAL A 46 7.89 -9.13 -0.67
C VAL A 46 7.78 -8.25 0.57
N PHE A 47 8.54 -7.16 0.63
CA PHE A 47 8.49 -6.25 1.76
C PHE A 47 8.77 -4.79 1.35
N PRO A 48 8.17 -3.82 2.04
CA PRO A 48 8.48 -2.40 1.81
C PRO A 48 9.79 -2.02 2.51
N ALA A 49 10.63 -1.26 1.81
CA ALA A 49 11.78 -0.57 2.38
C ALA A 49 12.13 0.67 1.54
N ALA A 50 12.54 1.76 2.19
CA ALA A 50 12.92 3.01 1.52
C ALA A 50 11.87 3.53 0.51
N SER A 51 10.58 3.50 0.88
CA SER A 51 9.46 3.90 0.03
C SER A 51 9.25 3.08 -1.26
N THR A 52 10.02 2.00 -1.47
CA THR A 52 9.86 1.07 -2.59
C THR A 52 9.58 -0.35 -2.08
N LEU A 53 9.38 -1.30 -3.00
CA LEU A 53 9.19 -2.72 -2.69
C LEU A 53 10.44 -3.51 -3.07
N TYR A 54 10.86 -4.40 -2.18
CA TYR A 54 11.89 -5.38 -2.43
C TYR A 54 11.29 -6.78 -2.40
N GLN A 55 11.91 -7.68 -3.14
CA GLN A 55 11.53 -9.08 -3.17
C GLN A 55 12.74 -10.01 -3.10
N CYS A 56 12.53 -11.20 -2.55
CA CYS A 56 13.47 -12.30 -2.65
C CYS A 56 12.71 -13.63 -2.70
N VAL A 57 13.35 -14.68 -3.21
CA VAL A 57 12.79 -16.02 -3.27
C VAL A 57 13.66 -16.92 -2.43
N ASP A 58 13.09 -17.48 -1.37
CA ASP A 58 13.76 -18.48 -0.55
C ASP A 58 13.44 -19.88 -1.06
N ASN A 59 14.48 -20.66 -1.33
CA ASN A 59 14.35 -22.01 -1.85
C ASN A 59 14.86 -23.00 -0.80
N PRO A 60 14.14 -24.12 -0.53
CA PRO A 60 14.52 -25.09 0.50
C PRO A 60 15.93 -25.69 0.35
N HIS A 61 16.48 -25.67 -0.87
CA HIS A 61 17.80 -26.20 -1.19
C HIS A 61 18.92 -25.15 -1.17
N ARG A 62 18.59 -23.88 -0.89
CA ARG A 62 19.55 -22.78 -0.88
C ARG A 62 20.15 -22.61 0.51
N ASN A 63 21.47 -22.72 0.59
CA ASN A 63 22.23 -22.37 1.78
C ASN A 63 22.92 -21.02 1.57
N GLY A 64 22.62 -20.02 2.41
CA GLY A 64 23.30 -18.72 2.41
C GLY A 64 22.35 -17.50 2.49
N PRO A 65 22.88 -16.28 2.65
CA PRO A 65 22.07 -15.07 2.77
C PRO A 65 21.33 -14.77 1.48
N LEU A 66 20.08 -14.28 1.59
CA LEU A 66 19.29 -13.79 0.46
C LEU A 66 19.67 -12.34 0.16
N PHE A 67 19.79 -12.01 -1.12
CA PHE A 67 19.98 -10.65 -1.60
C PHE A 67 18.70 -10.21 -2.29
N PRO A 68 17.89 -9.33 -1.69
CA PRO A 68 16.65 -8.91 -2.27
C PRO A 68 16.86 -7.96 -3.44
N ALA A 69 16.02 -8.12 -4.45
CA ALA A 69 15.96 -7.27 -5.62
C ALA A 69 14.85 -6.23 -5.46
N GLU A 70 15.07 -5.03 -5.94
CA GLU A 70 14.02 -4.00 -6.00
C GLU A 70 12.99 -4.36 -7.08
N LEU A 71 11.71 -4.25 -6.73
CA LEU A 71 10.60 -4.42 -7.66
C LEU A 71 10.44 -3.14 -8.50
N ARG A 72 10.42 -3.29 -9.82
CA ARG A 72 10.25 -2.15 -10.74
C ARG A 72 8.81 -1.66 -10.71
N THR A 73 8.54 -0.67 -9.87
CA THR A 73 7.19 -0.09 -9.71
C THR A 73 6.94 1.15 -10.57
N GLY A 74 8.00 1.78 -11.09
CA GLY A 74 7.92 2.87 -12.08
C GLY A 74 7.12 4.10 -11.67
N THR A 75 6.87 4.29 -10.37
CA THR A 75 5.92 5.29 -9.85
C THR A 75 6.50 5.99 -8.64
N ASP A 76 6.23 7.29 -8.52
CA ASP A 76 6.62 8.10 -7.37
C ASP A 76 5.69 7.85 -6.17
N GLY A 77 6.20 8.09 -4.96
CA GLY A 77 5.48 7.89 -3.70
C GLY A 77 5.73 6.52 -3.07
N ALA A 78 5.37 6.37 -1.80
CA ALA A 78 5.64 5.15 -1.06
C ALA A 78 4.69 4.00 -1.43
N LYS A 79 5.27 2.80 -1.48
CA LYS A 79 4.57 1.55 -1.77
C LYS A 79 4.15 0.88 -0.48
N LEU A 80 2.88 1.05 -0.13
CA LEU A 80 2.33 0.61 1.13
C LEU A 80 1.57 -0.69 0.97
N THR A 81 1.56 -1.47 2.06
CA THR A 81 0.74 -2.68 2.22
C THR A 81 0.82 -3.62 1.00
N PRO A 82 2.01 -4.11 0.63
CA PRO A 82 2.13 -5.03 -0.51
C PRO A 82 1.42 -6.35 -0.22
N LEU A 83 0.76 -6.90 -1.24
CA LEU A 83 0.01 -8.15 -1.19
C LEU A 83 0.34 -9.01 -2.42
N ILE A 84 0.85 -10.21 -2.18
CA ILE A 84 1.13 -11.18 -3.24
C ILE A 84 -0.17 -11.90 -3.60
N CYS A 85 -0.49 -11.99 -4.88
CA CYS A 85 -1.67 -12.74 -5.33
C CYS A 85 -1.48 -14.25 -5.02
N PRO A 86 -2.39 -14.88 -4.25
CA PRO A 86 -2.22 -16.28 -3.83
C PRO A 86 -2.27 -17.30 -4.97
N SER A 87 -2.94 -16.96 -6.07
CA SER A 87 -3.02 -17.84 -7.25
C SER A 87 -1.94 -17.57 -8.30
N ASN A 88 -1.24 -16.43 -8.21
CA ASN A 88 -0.18 -16.06 -9.14
C ASN A 88 0.86 -15.18 -8.42
N PRO A 89 2.01 -15.73 -7.98
CA PRO A 89 2.99 -14.99 -7.20
C PRO A 89 3.66 -13.84 -7.96
N ASP A 90 3.54 -13.78 -9.30
CA ASP A 90 4.12 -12.71 -10.11
C ASP A 90 3.34 -11.39 -9.98
N LEU A 91 2.10 -11.45 -9.49
CA LEU A 91 1.24 -10.29 -9.28
C LEU A 91 1.34 -9.78 -7.84
N ILE A 92 1.74 -8.53 -7.69
CA ILE A 92 1.88 -7.85 -6.40
C ILE A 92 1.00 -6.61 -6.42
N ALA A 93 -0.07 -6.61 -5.63
CA ALA A 93 -0.85 -5.41 -5.37
C ALA A 93 -0.19 -4.57 -4.28
N TYR A 94 -0.31 -3.26 -4.38
CA TYR A 94 0.11 -2.32 -3.34
C TYR A 94 -0.68 -1.03 -3.45
N VAL A 95 -0.62 -0.21 -2.41
CA VAL A 95 -1.21 1.13 -2.42
C VAL A 95 -0.10 2.16 -2.59
N SER A 96 -0.31 3.11 -3.49
CA SER A 96 0.60 4.24 -3.72
C SER A 96 -0.23 5.47 -4.06
N ASN A 97 0.01 6.59 -3.37
CA ASN A 97 -0.74 7.85 -3.52
C ASN A 97 -2.27 7.64 -3.45
N CYS A 98 -2.73 6.96 -2.40
CA CYS A 98 -4.14 6.69 -2.12
C CYS A 98 -4.90 5.89 -3.19
N ASP A 99 -4.19 5.24 -4.12
CA ASP A 99 -4.78 4.34 -5.10
C ASP A 99 -4.07 2.99 -5.14
N ILE A 100 -4.77 2.00 -5.67
CA ILE A 100 -4.32 0.63 -5.82
C ILE A 100 -3.57 0.49 -7.13
N TRP A 101 -2.42 -0.16 -7.05
CA TRP A 101 -1.58 -0.53 -8.18
C TRP A 101 -1.30 -2.02 -8.14
N VAL A 102 -0.99 -2.59 -9.30
CA VAL A 102 -0.46 -3.95 -9.43
C VAL A 102 0.83 -3.92 -10.24
N SER A 103 1.87 -4.49 -9.68
CA SER A 103 3.11 -4.80 -10.39
C SER A 103 3.10 -6.26 -10.85
N HIS A 104 3.55 -6.47 -12.07
CA HIS A 104 3.81 -7.79 -12.63
C HIS A 104 5.32 -8.00 -12.71
N GLU A 105 5.83 -8.96 -11.93
CA GLU A 105 7.27 -9.18 -11.76
C GLU A 105 7.95 -9.53 -13.09
N THR A 106 7.39 -10.50 -13.83
CA THR A 106 8.02 -11.08 -15.02
C THR A 106 8.23 -10.04 -16.13
N SER A 107 7.29 -9.10 -16.28
CA SER A 107 7.42 -8.00 -17.24
C SER A 107 8.10 -6.77 -16.67
N GLY A 108 8.16 -6.63 -15.35
CA GLY A 108 8.60 -5.41 -14.67
C GLY A 108 7.68 -4.21 -14.92
N THR A 109 6.43 -4.44 -15.32
CA THR A 109 5.43 -3.38 -15.53
C THR A 109 4.57 -3.19 -14.30
N SER A 110 4.04 -1.98 -14.11
CA SER A 110 3.10 -1.66 -13.04
C SER A 110 1.94 -0.85 -13.58
N GLU A 111 0.72 -1.22 -13.20
CA GLU A 111 -0.52 -0.60 -13.66
C GLU A 111 -1.29 -0.02 -12.45
N ARG A 112 -1.83 1.19 -12.63
CA ARG A 112 -2.76 1.81 -11.69
C ARG A 112 -4.15 1.26 -11.93
N LEU A 113 -4.77 0.69 -10.90
CA LEU A 113 -6.07 0.04 -11.01
C LEU A 113 -7.24 0.92 -10.56
N THR A 114 -6.99 1.87 -9.65
CA THR A 114 -8.00 2.82 -9.18
C THR A 114 -7.55 4.25 -9.41
N TYR A 115 -8.53 5.14 -9.58
CA TYR A 115 -8.32 6.55 -9.91
C TYR A 115 -9.12 7.45 -8.96
N SER A 116 -9.25 7.04 -7.71
CA SER A 116 -10.06 7.75 -6.72
C SER A 116 -9.35 9.03 -6.26
N HIS A 117 -8.02 8.98 -6.12
CA HIS A 117 -7.20 10.13 -5.76
C HIS A 117 -6.82 10.94 -7.00
N ARG A 118 -7.18 12.23 -6.98
CA ARG A 118 -7.01 13.17 -8.10
C ARG A 118 -5.76 14.04 -8.02
N GLY A 119 -4.97 13.93 -6.96
CA GLY A 119 -3.76 14.74 -6.75
C GLY A 119 -4.08 16.18 -6.37
N GLY A 120 -5.22 16.42 -5.70
CA GLY A 120 -5.61 17.75 -5.22
C GLY A 120 -4.59 18.33 -4.25
N ARG A 121 -4.43 19.66 -4.23
CA ARG A 121 -3.46 20.33 -3.33
C ARG A 121 -3.90 20.33 -1.87
N SER A 122 -5.19 20.11 -1.59
CA SER A 122 -5.76 20.08 -0.25
C SER A 122 -6.58 18.82 -0.04
N LEU A 123 -6.53 18.27 1.19
CA LEU A 123 -7.37 17.15 1.63
C LEU A 123 -8.88 17.43 1.48
N ALA A 124 -9.28 18.71 1.40
CA ALA A 124 -10.67 19.09 1.17
C ALA A 124 -11.15 18.77 -0.26
N GLU A 125 -10.25 18.86 -1.24
CA GLU A 125 -10.55 18.70 -2.67
C GLU A 125 -10.40 17.25 -3.14
N ASP A 126 -9.71 16.42 -2.36
CA ASP A 126 -9.41 15.02 -2.69
C ASP A 126 -9.73 14.07 -1.52
N PRO A 127 -11.03 13.83 -1.23
CA PRO A 127 -11.47 13.08 -0.06
C PRO A 127 -11.46 11.55 -0.24
N LEU A 128 -11.22 11.05 -1.46
CA LEU A 128 -11.37 9.64 -1.78
C LEU A 128 -10.03 8.91 -1.71
N SER A 129 -10.05 7.69 -1.17
CA SER A 129 -8.89 6.80 -1.20
C SER A 129 -9.31 5.36 -1.47
N SER A 130 -8.50 4.61 -2.21
CA SER A 130 -8.73 3.22 -2.55
C SER A 130 -7.67 2.32 -1.91
N GLY A 131 -8.12 1.29 -1.20
CA GLY A 131 -7.25 0.30 -0.57
C GLY A 131 -6.59 0.75 0.74
N THR A 132 -6.85 1.98 1.18
CA THR A 132 -6.37 2.53 2.45
C THR A 132 -7.55 2.65 3.43
N PRO A 133 -7.53 1.94 4.57
CA PRO A 133 -8.57 2.10 5.58
C PRO A 133 -8.57 3.52 6.19
N SER A 134 -9.72 3.99 6.65
CA SER A 134 -9.81 5.31 7.28
C SER A 134 -9.00 5.41 8.59
N TYR A 135 -8.75 6.65 9.04
CA TYR A 135 -8.00 6.92 10.27
C TYR A 135 -8.50 6.11 11.48
N VAL A 136 -9.81 6.13 11.72
CA VAL A 136 -10.43 5.41 12.86
C VAL A 136 -10.22 3.91 12.75
N ILE A 137 -10.31 3.35 11.54
CA ILE A 137 -10.11 1.91 11.34
C ILE A 137 -8.67 1.50 11.65
N GLN A 138 -7.70 2.34 11.33
CA GLN A 138 -6.30 2.08 11.67
C GLN A 138 -6.07 2.24 13.19
N GLU A 139 -6.54 3.33 13.79
CA GLU A 139 -6.25 3.69 15.20
C GLU A 139 -7.02 2.83 16.21
N GLU A 140 -8.32 2.61 15.98
CA GLU A 140 -9.22 1.99 16.96
C GLU A 140 -9.45 0.49 16.70
N PHE A 141 -9.33 0.06 15.44
CA PHE A 141 -9.61 -1.32 15.03
C PHE A 141 -8.38 -2.12 14.59
N SER A 142 -7.19 -1.50 14.58
CA SER A 142 -5.93 -2.14 14.20
C SER A 142 -5.97 -2.80 12.81
N ARG A 143 -6.78 -2.27 11.88
CA ARG A 143 -6.86 -2.76 10.49
C ARG A 143 -6.16 -1.78 9.57
N TYR A 144 -5.04 -2.22 8.99
CA TYR A 144 -4.18 -1.41 8.13
C TYR A 144 -4.30 -1.78 6.64
N GLN A 145 -5.00 -2.89 6.33
CA GLN A 145 -5.22 -3.40 4.99
C GLN A 145 -6.64 -3.05 4.51
N GLY A 146 -6.75 -2.50 3.30
CA GLY A 146 -8.02 -2.21 2.63
C GLY A 146 -8.23 -2.99 1.32
N CYS A 147 -7.37 -3.97 1.02
CA CYS A 147 -7.44 -4.79 -0.20
C CYS A 147 -7.29 -6.28 0.13
N TRP A 148 -7.98 -7.15 -0.60
CA TRP A 148 -7.97 -8.60 -0.38
C TRP A 148 -8.04 -9.35 -1.72
N TRP A 149 -6.99 -10.11 -2.03
CA TRP A 149 -6.97 -10.95 -3.24
C TRP A 149 -7.97 -12.10 -3.13
N GLN A 150 -8.61 -12.44 -4.26
CA GLN A 150 -9.27 -13.72 -4.41
C GLN A 150 -8.22 -14.84 -4.31
N PRO A 151 -8.39 -15.83 -3.41
CA PRO A 151 -7.34 -16.82 -3.14
C PRO A 151 -7.11 -17.82 -4.28
N GLN A 152 -8.13 -18.05 -5.12
CA GLN A 152 -8.04 -18.97 -6.26
C GLN A 152 -8.74 -18.38 -7.47
N SER A 153 -8.05 -18.28 -8.59
CA SER A 153 -8.63 -18.03 -9.92
C SER A 153 -8.88 -19.35 -10.63
N LYS A 154 -10.08 -19.54 -11.20
CA LYS A 154 -10.45 -20.77 -11.95
C LYS A 154 -10.78 -20.50 -13.42
N ASP A 155 -10.97 -19.24 -13.75
CA ASP A 155 -11.51 -18.72 -15.01
C ASP A 155 -10.50 -17.83 -15.75
N GLY A 156 -9.25 -17.76 -15.26
CA GLY A 156 -8.21 -16.88 -15.82
C GLY A 156 -8.39 -15.41 -15.46
N LEU A 157 -9.37 -15.09 -14.60
CA LEU A 157 -9.60 -13.76 -14.06
C LEU A 157 -9.07 -13.68 -12.63
N TYR A 158 -8.22 -12.69 -12.37
CA TYR A 158 -7.78 -12.37 -11.02
C TYR A 158 -8.71 -11.31 -10.46
N ARG A 159 -9.10 -11.45 -9.19
CA ARG A 159 -9.99 -10.49 -8.53
C ARG A 159 -9.37 -9.96 -7.26
N LEU A 160 -9.52 -8.66 -7.04
CA LEU A 160 -9.06 -7.96 -5.86
C LEU A 160 -10.25 -7.20 -5.28
N LEU A 161 -10.73 -7.63 -4.12
CA LEU A 161 -11.71 -6.88 -3.35
C LEU A 161 -10.98 -5.72 -2.69
N TYR A 162 -11.56 -4.53 -2.69
CA TYR A 162 -10.99 -3.40 -1.98
C TYR A 162 -12.07 -2.50 -1.38
N GLU A 163 -11.65 -1.74 -0.38
CA GLU A 163 -12.42 -0.68 0.24
C GLU A 163 -12.04 0.66 -0.40
N GLU A 164 -13.04 1.35 -0.95
CA GLU A 164 -12.97 2.77 -1.25
C GLU A 164 -13.52 3.55 -0.07
N VAL A 165 -12.73 4.46 0.47
CA VAL A 165 -13.08 5.32 1.60
C VAL A 165 -13.36 6.73 1.08
N ASP A 166 -14.52 7.26 1.45
CA ASP A 166 -14.92 8.65 1.22
C ASP A 166 -14.91 9.43 2.54
N ASP A 167 -13.93 10.32 2.67
CA ASP A 167 -13.75 11.21 3.82
C ASP A 167 -14.46 12.56 3.65
N SER A 168 -15.31 12.77 2.63
CA SER A 168 -15.88 14.09 2.30
C SER A 168 -16.57 14.78 3.47
N GLU A 169 -17.33 14.01 4.27
CA GLU A 169 -18.08 14.53 5.44
C GLU A 169 -17.24 14.60 6.73
N VAL A 170 -16.03 14.04 6.72
CA VAL A 170 -15.12 14.06 7.87
C VAL A 170 -14.45 15.42 7.97
N LYS A 171 -14.50 16.04 9.14
CA LYS A 171 -13.93 17.38 9.36
C LYS A 171 -12.40 17.35 9.23
N VAL A 172 -11.85 18.37 8.58
CA VAL A 172 -10.41 18.61 8.48
C VAL A 172 -9.95 19.46 9.67
N TYR A 173 -8.89 19.02 10.34
CA TYR A 173 -8.20 19.76 11.39
C TYR A 173 -6.78 20.08 10.96
N THR A 174 -6.28 21.20 11.45
CA THR A 174 -4.96 21.71 11.15
C THR A 174 -4.12 21.66 12.42
N PHE A 175 -2.98 20.99 12.37
CA PHE A 175 -2.01 20.87 13.46
C PHE A 175 -0.67 21.48 13.04
N PRO A 176 0.16 21.96 13.97
CA PRO A 176 1.53 22.40 13.65
C PRO A 176 2.34 21.21 13.12
N SER A 177 3.14 21.40 12.06
CA SER A 177 4.05 20.36 11.61
C SER A 177 5.16 20.14 12.65
N SER A 178 5.47 18.88 12.94
CA SER A 178 6.60 18.50 13.80
C SER A 178 7.96 18.62 13.08
N THR A 179 7.94 18.79 11.76
CA THR A 179 9.16 18.75 10.92
C THR A 179 9.67 20.13 10.48
N SER A 180 8.87 21.19 10.57
CA SER A 180 9.29 22.53 10.15
C SER A 180 9.85 23.33 11.33
N LEU A 181 11.18 23.36 11.45
CA LEU A 181 11.88 24.17 12.48
C LEU A 181 11.96 25.66 12.14
N PHE A 182 11.72 26.06 10.88
CA PHE A 182 11.94 27.43 10.39
C PHE A 182 10.73 28.05 9.68
N ASN A 183 9.75 27.25 9.27
CA ASN A 183 8.50 27.71 8.67
C ASN A 183 7.34 27.35 9.60
N CYS A 184 6.30 28.18 9.63
CA CYS A 184 5.04 27.89 10.32
C CYS A 184 4.19 26.94 9.45
N ASP A 185 4.77 25.81 9.02
CA ASP A 185 4.07 24.86 8.18
C ASP A 185 3.06 24.09 9.03
N VAL A 186 1.87 23.95 8.48
CA VAL A 186 0.74 23.31 9.15
C VAL A 186 0.34 22.07 8.39
N GLU A 187 -0.06 21.05 9.14
CA GLU A 187 -0.49 19.77 8.64
C GLU A 187 -1.99 19.59 8.79
N GLN A 188 -2.64 19.21 7.71
CA GLN A 188 -4.07 18.93 7.69
C GLN A 188 -4.31 17.42 7.87
N TYR A 189 -5.37 17.08 8.60
CA TYR A 189 -5.82 15.71 8.85
C TYR A 189 -7.35 15.64 8.84
N ARG A 190 -7.90 14.58 8.22
CA ARG A 190 -9.31 14.18 8.39
C ARG A 190 -9.43 13.47 9.75
N PHE A 191 -10.16 14.06 10.70
CA PHE A 191 -10.28 13.53 12.05
C PHE A 191 -11.75 13.52 12.52
N PRO A 192 -12.40 12.35 12.58
CA PRO A 192 -13.78 12.24 13.06
C PRO A 192 -13.79 12.26 14.60
N ARG A 193 -14.26 13.38 15.18
CA ARG A 193 -14.52 13.47 16.62
C ARG A 193 -15.76 12.68 17.00
N ALA A 194 -15.83 12.23 18.25
CA ALA A 194 -17.04 11.62 18.81
C ALA A 194 -18.28 12.48 18.54
N GLY A 195 -19.32 11.87 17.98
CA GLY A 195 -20.56 12.54 17.59
C GLY A 195 -20.54 13.28 16.25
N SER A 196 -19.42 13.27 15.50
CA SER A 196 -19.35 13.78 14.13
C SER A 196 -19.37 12.65 13.08
N PRO A 197 -19.67 12.94 11.80
CA PRO A 197 -19.69 11.93 10.74
C PRO A 197 -18.33 11.21 10.60
N ASN A 198 -18.40 9.88 10.43
CA ASN A 198 -17.26 9.05 10.04
C ASN A 198 -17.12 9.02 8.52
N SER A 199 -15.99 8.48 8.05
CA SER A 199 -15.77 8.13 6.65
C SER A 199 -16.83 7.13 6.17
N LYS A 200 -17.23 7.24 4.91
CA LYS A 200 -18.08 6.23 4.27
C LYS A 200 -17.18 5.21 3.59
N SER A 201 -17.43 3.94 3.84
CA SER A 201 -16.71 2.83 3.21
C SER A 201 -17.60 2.15 2.18
N ASN A 202 -17.11 1.97 0.97
CA ASN A 202 -17.75 1.19 -0.09
C ASN A 202 -16.83 0.05 -0.53
N LEU A 203 -17.35 -1.17 -0.62
CA LEU A 203 -16.59 -2.31 -1.11
C LEU A 203 -16.77 -2.44 -2.62
N LYS A 204 -15.66 -2.56 -3.33
CA LYS A 204 -15.62 -2.68 -4.78
C LYS A 204 -14.70 -3.83 -5.18
N LEU A 205 -14.92 -4.37 -6.37
CA LEU A 205 -14.17 -5.50 -6.88
C LEU A 205 -13.44 -5.11 -8.16
N ILE A 206 -12.12 -5.31 -8.20
CA ILE A 206 -11.33 -5.17 -9.43
C ILE A 206 -11.20 -6.55 -10.06
N GLU A 207 -11.49 -6.65 -11.34
CA GLU A 207 -11.17 -7.84 -12.15
C GLU A 207 -10.05 -7.52 -13.13
N LEU A 208 -9.07 -8.42 -13.18
CA LEU A 208 -7.85 -8.28 -13.95
C LEU A 208 -7.68 -9.49 -14.86
N THR A 209 -7.33 -9.26 -16.12
CA THR A 209 -6.82 -10.27 -17.04
C THR A 209 -5.35 -10.01 -17.28
N VAL A 210 -4.53 -11.04 -17.13
CA VAL A 210 -3.06 -10.93 -17.24
C VAL A 210 -2.59 -11.92 -18.31
N ASN A 211 -1.74 -11.44 -19.22
CA ASN A 211 -1.00 -12.26 -20.17
C ASN A 211 0.44 -12.43 -19.66
N GLU A 212 1.24 -13.26 -20.34
CA GLU A 212 2.64 -13.52 -19.98
C GLU A 212 3.50 -12.24 -19.82
N ASN A 213 3.11 -11.14 -20.47
CA ASN A 213 3.92 -9.92 -20.56
C ASN A 213 3.32 -8.70 -19.86
N GLU A 214 2.03 -8.68 -19.50
CA GLU A 214 1.40 -7.50 -18.89
C GLU A 214 0.01 -7.80 -18.32
N VAL A 215 -0.44 -6.90 -17.45
CA VAL A 215 -1.86 -6.75 -17.15
C VAL A 215 -2.52 -6.14 -18.40
N VAL A 216 -3.49 -6.86 -18.95
CA VAL A 216 -4.06 -6.58 -20.28
C VAL A 216 -5.32 -5.73 -20.15
N ARG A 217 -6.13 -6.05 -19.13
CA ARG A 217 -7.43 -5.42 -18.88
C ARG A 217 -7.69 -5.41 -17.40
N SER A 218 -8.14 -4.25 -16.93
CA SER A 218 -8.68 -4.04 -15.59
C SER A 218 -10.09 -3.45 -15.70
N ARG A 219 -11.02 -3.91 -14.85
CA ARG A 219 -12.34 -3.29 -14.69
C ARG A 219 -12.76 -3.28 -13.23
N ILE A 220 -13.47 -2.23 -12.84
CA ILE A 220 -14.03 -2.08 -11.50
C ILE A 220 -15.51 -2.46 -11.55
N LEU A 221 -15.93 -3.28 -10.60
CA LEU A 221 -17.31 -3.67 -10.36
C LEU A 221 -17.75 -3.10 -9.00
N GLU A 222 -18.87 -2.40 -9.00
CA GLU A 222 -19.55 -1.99 -7.76
C GLU A 222 -20.29 -3.20 -7.18
N LEU A 223 -20.15 -3.42 -5.87
CA LEU A 223 -20.90 -4.46 -5.17
C LEU A 223 -22.23 -3.85 -4.69
N GLN A 224 -23.34 -4.36 -5.22
CA GLN A 224 -24.70 -3.97 -4.82
C GLN A 224 -25.19 -4.76 -3.61
#